data_AF-Q9LPE3-F1
#
_entry.id   AF-Q9LPE3-F1
#
_cell.length_a   1.000
_cell.length_b   1.000
_cell.length_c   1.000
_cell.angle_alpha   90.00
_cell.angle_beta   90.00
_cell.angle_gamma   90.00
#
_symmetry.space_group_name_H-M   'P 1'
#
loop_
_entity.id
_entity.type
_entity.pdbx_description
1 polymer ?
#
loop_
_entity_poly.entity_id
_entity_poly.type
_entity_poly.pdbx_seq_one_letter_code
_entity_poly.pdbx_strand_id
1 'polypeptide(L)'
;METTIQEFHIPPPLLAKIVNYLAEDGVDALKNLIKAGPVFKEAVYSEKTLRCVRLDRSRNFMWWSMPHSIYYHFFNKCLQANNPHALTAVLYKGIAYENFVEECYMAPLWVEPYGEDGG
;
A
#
# COMPACT_ATOMS: atom_id res chain seq x y z
N MET A 1 6.00 -28.25 30.42
CA MET A 1 6.74 -27.01 30.67
C MET A 1 6.00 -25.91 29.95
N GLU A 2 5.30 -25.08 30.70
CA GLU A 2 4.47 -24.00 30.16
C GLU A 2 5.42 -22.84 29.81
N THR A 3 5.72 -22.66 28.53
CA THR A 3 6.49 -21.51 28.06
C THR A 3 5.63 -20.28 28.27
N THR A 4 5.85 -19.56 29.36
CA THR A 4 5.34 -18.20 29.53
C THR A 4 5.95 -17.34 28.44
N ILE A 5 5.20 -17.13 27.35
CA ILE A 5 5.56 -16.15 26.33
C ILE A 5 5.55 -14.81 27.04
N GLN A 6 6.74 -14.30 27.35
CA GLN A 6 6.90 -12.97 27.91
C GLN A 6 6.41 -12.00 26.84
N GLU A 7 5.27 -11.35 27.09
CA GLU A 7 4.72 -10.35 26.18
C GLU A 7 5.76 -9.24 25.96
N PHE A 8 6.32 -9.22 24.76
CA PHE A 8 7.31 -8.24 24.35
C PHE A 8 6.62 -6.90 24.12
N HIS A 9 6.66 -6.03 25.14
CA HIS A 9 6.13 -4.68 25.04
C HIS A 9 7.14 -3.73 24.38
N ILE A 10 6.86 -3.35 23.13
CA ILE A 10 7.59 -2.27 22.45
C ILE A 10 7.00 -0.92 22.91
N PRO A 11 7.81 0.02 23.42
CA PRO A 11 7.32 1.36 23.74
C PRO A 11 6.74 2.06 22.50
N PRO A 12 5.58 2.73 22.61
CA PRO A 12 4.94 3.38 21.46
C PRO A 12 5.84 4.34 20.64
N PRO A 13 6.73 5.14 21.27
CA PRO A 13 7.65 6.01 20.51
C PRO A 13 8.66 5.23 19.66
N LEU A 14 9.12 4.06 20.14
CA LEU A 14 10.04 3.20 19.41
C LEU A 14 9.33 2.50 18.25
N LEU A 15 8.13 1.99 18.51
CA LEU A 15 7.29 1.40 17.47
C LEU A 15 7.01 2.40 16.35
N ALA A 16 6.64 3.64 16.68
CA ALA A 16 6.41 4.69 15.70
C ALA A 16 7.68 4.97 14.85
N LYS A 17 8.88 4.93 15.44
CA LYS A 17 10.13 5.08 14.68
C LYS A 17 10.33 3.92 13.70
N ILE A 18 10.13 2.68 14.14
CA ILE A 18 10.27 1.48 13.30
C ILE A 18 9.29 1.54 12.12
N VAL A 19 8.02 1.85 12.41
CA VAL A 19 6.96 1.95 11.40
C VAL A 19 7.27 3.06 10.40
N ASN A 20 7.71 4.24 10.86
CA ASN A 20 8.07 5.33 9.94
C ASN A 20 9.28 4.99 9.07
N TYR A 21 10.28 4.30 9.62
CA TYR A 21 11.43 3.83 8.84
C TYR A 21 10.97 2.85 7.73
N LEU A 22 10.14 1.86 8.08
CA LEU A 22 9.60 0.93 7.09
C LEU A 22 8.66 1.61 6.08
N ALA A 23 8.01 2.71 6.46
CA ALA A 23 7.16 3.47 5.56
C ALA A 23 7.96 4.15 4.43
N GLU A 24 9.27 4.38 4.61
CA GLU A 24 10.17 4.89 3.56
C GLU A 24 10.49 3.83 2.49
N ASP A 25 10.46 2.56 2.87
CA ASP A 25 10.59 1.40 1.96
C ASP A 25 9.29 1.12 1.19
N GLY A 26 8.16 1.68 1.67
CA GLY A 26 6.87 1.68 1.00
C GLY A 26 5.82 0.78 1.66
N VAL A 27 4.65 0.71 1.03
CA VAL A 27 3.47 0.05 1.62
C VAL A 27 3.66 -1.45 1.83
N ASP A 28 4.44 -2.12 0.98
CA ASP A 28 4.67 -3.56 1.09
C ASP A 28 5.40 -3.94 2.40
N ALA A 29 6.33 -3.10 2.85
CA ALA A 29 7.02 -3.29 4.13
C ALA A 29 6.07 -3.17 5.34
N LEU A 30 4.98 -2.40 5.22
CA LEU A 30 4.01 -2.18 6.30
C LEU A 30 2.96 -3.30 6.41
N LYS A 31 2.76 -4.12 5.37
CA LYS A 31 1.73 -5.17 5.35
C LYS A 31 1.91 -6.18 6.49
N ASN A 32 3.15 -6.58 6.75
CA ASN A 32 3.46 -7.56 7.79
C ASN A 32 3.16 -6.99 9.19
N LEU A 33 3.38 -5.70 9.40
CA LEU A 33 3.05 -5.02 10.65
C LEU A 33 1.53 -4.99 10.90
N ILE A 34 0.73 -4.68 9.87
CA ILE A 34 -0.74 -4.70 10.00
C ILE A 34 -1.24 -6.10 10.40
N LYS A 35 -0.63 -7.15 9.87
CA LYS A 35 -0.96 -8.55 10.20
C LYS A 35 -0.46 -8.97 11.58
N ALA A 36 0.60 -8.35 12.10
CA ALA A 36 1.19 -8.70 13.39
C ALA A 36 0.29 -8.38 14.58
N GLY A 37 -0.59 -7.38 14.46
CA GLY A 37 -1.64 -7.14 15.46
C GLY A 37 -2.16 -5.70 15.52
N PRO A 38 -3.15 -5.44 16.40
CA PRO A 38 -3.82 -4.15 16.52
C PRO A 38 -2.88 -2.98 16.82
N VAL A 39 -1.92 -3.17 17.73
CA VAL A 39 -0.95 -2.13 18.14
C VAL A 39 -0.10 -1.65 16.96
N PHE A 40 0.38 -2.59 16.14
CA PHE A 40 1.15 -2.28 14.93
C PHE A 40 0.26 -1.63 13.86
N LYS A 41 -0.97 -2.11 13.70
CA LYS A 41 -1.95 -1.53 12.79
C LYS A 41 -2.22 -0.07 13.15
N GLU A 42 -2.46 0.25 14.42
CA GLU A 42 -2.67 1.63 14.88
C GLU A 42 -1.46 2.52 14.58
N ALA A 43 -0.25 2.03 14.79
CA ALA A 43 0.96 2.78 14.47
C ALA A 43 1.08 3.05 12.96
N VAL A 44 0.79 2.06 12.10
CA VAL A 44 0.77 2.21 10.64
C VAL A 44 -0.27 3.23 10.17
N TYR A 45 -1.45 3.23 10.79
CA TYR A 45 -2.53 4.17 10.49
C TYR A 45 -2.42 5.51 11.25
N SER A 46 -1.31 5.77 11.92
CA SER A 46 -1.07 7.09 12.53
C SER A 46 -0.96 8.16 11.45
N GLU A 47 -1.43 9.37 11.75
CA GLU A 47 -1.39 10.50 10.81
C GLU A 47 0.03 10.75 10.29
N LYS A 48 1.03 10.67 11.18
CA LYS A 48 2.44 10.84 10.83
C LYS A 48 2.89 9.82 9.78
N THR A 49 2.60 8.54 9.97
CA THR A 49 2.99 7.49 9.03
C THR A 49 2.25 7.63 7.71
N LEU A 50 0.93 7.87 7.75
CA LEU A 50 0.11 8.06 6.55
C LEU A 50 0.58 9.25 5.70
N ARG A 51 1.02 10.33 6.35
CA ARG A 51 1.56 11.51 5.66
C ARG A 51 2.92 11.26 5.01
N CYS A 52 3.74 10.38 5.59
CA CYS A 52 5.14 10.18 5.19
C CYS A 52 5.40 8.93 4.34
N VAL A 53 4.47 7.96 4.31
CA VAL A 53 4.67 6.70 3.57
C VAL A 53 4.95 6.95 2.09
N ARG A 54 5.98 6.28 1.57
CA ARG A 54 6.45 6.38 0.19
C ARG A 54 5.63 5.49 -0.74
N LEU A 55 4.47 6.01 -1.15
CA LEU A 55 3.56 5.30 -2.07
C LEU A 55 4.24 5.05 -3.43
N ASP A 56 5.06 5.99 -3.89
CA ASP A 56 5.80 5.95 -5.16
C ASP A 56 6.81 4.80 -5.29
N ARG A 57 7.11 4.09 -4.20
CA ARG A 57 7.88 2.84 -4.23
C ARG A 57 7.14 1.72 -4.98
N SER A 58 5.82 1.79 -5.09
CA SER A 58 5.05 0.89 -5.96
C SER A 58 4.84 1.53 -7.32
N ARG A 59 5.15 0.82 -8.41
CA ARG A 59 4.88 1.29 -9.78
C ARG A 59 3.40 1.58 -10.02
N ASN A 60 2.53 0.85 -9.32
CA ASN A 60 1.08 0.91 -9.51
C ASN A 60 0.39 1.86 -8.52
N PHE A 61 1.12 2.68 -7.76
CA PHE A 61 0.53 3.50 -6.69
C PHE A 61 -0.53 4.49 -7.20
N MET A 62 -0.40 4.96 -8.44
CA MET A 62 -1.39 5.85 -9.05
C MET A 62 -2.75 5.14 -9.23
N TRP A 63 -2.74 3.84 -9.56
CA TRP A 63 -3.94 3.00 -9.64
C TRP A 63 -4.65 2.86 -8.29
N TRP A 64 -3.95 3.06 -7.18
CA TRP A 64 -4.56 2.96 -5.85
C TRP A 64 -5.57 4.06 -5.55
N SER A 65 -5.59 5.13 -6.36
CA SER A 65 -6.64 6.15 -6.34
C SER A 65 -8.00 5.68 -6.90
N MET A 66 -8.08 4.47 -7.46
CA MET A 66 -9.29 3.89 -8.04
C MET A 66 -10.11 3.13 -7.00
N PRO A 67 -11.45 3.29 -6.96
CA PRO A 67 -12.31 2.61 -5.99
C PRO A 67 -12.19 1.07 -5.99
N HIS A 68 -11.84 0.49 -7.14
CA HIS A 68 -11.69 -0.97 -7.31
C HIS A 68 -10.31 -1.50 -6.87
N SER A 69 -9.37 -0.62 -6.50
CA SER A 69 -8.07 -1.06 -5.99
C SER A 69 -8.22 -1.62 -4.57
N ILE A 70 -7.55 -2.74 -4.29
CA ILE A 70 -7.48 -3.31 -2.94
C ILE A 70 -6.81 -2.35 -1.93
N TYR A 71 -6.02 -1.38 -2.42
CA TYR A 71 -5.35 -0.37 -1.60
C TYR A 71 -6.16 0.92 -1.47
N TYR A 72 -7.33 1.02 -2.10
CA TYR A 72 -8.11 2.26 -2.16
C TYR A 72 -8.41 2.87 -0.78
N HIS A 73 -8.77 2.02 0.19
CA HIS A 73 -9.05 2.50 1.54
C HIS A 73 -7.80 3.07 2.24
N PHE A 74 -6.66 2.41 2.09
CA PHE A 74 -5.38 2.88 2.63
C PHE A 74 -4.94 4.18 1.94
N PHE A 75 -5.06 4.23 0.62
CA PHE A 75 -4.78 5.41 -0.20
C PHE A 75 -5.61 6.62 0.25
N ASN A 76 -6.91 6.45 0.45
CA ASN A 76 -7.78 7.53 0.90
C ASN A 76 -7.38 8.08 2.27
N LYS A 77 -6.91 7.22 3.18
CA LYS A 77 -6.37 7.68 4.48
C LYS A 77 -5.08 8.46 4.30
N CYS A 78 -4.20 8.06 3.38
CA CYS A 78 -3.00 8.83 3.03
C CYS A 78 -3.37 10.20 2.43
N LEU A 79 -4.41 10.24 1.57
CA LEU A 79 -4.91 11.47 0.99
C LEU A 79 -5.47 12.42 2.05
N GLN A 80 -6.27 11.91 2.99
CA GLN A 80 -6.77 12.67 4.15
C GLN A 80 -5.64 13.22 5.02
N ALA A 81 -4.53 12.49 5.13
CA ALA A 81 -3.32 12.92 5.84
C ALA A 81 -2.41 13.87 5.02
N ASN A 82 -2.87 14.36 3.86
CA ASN A 82 -2.10 15.21 2.94
C ASN A 82 -0.76 14.59 2.50
N ASN A 83 -0.74 13.28 2.25
CA ASN A 83 0.43 12.62 1.71
C ASN A 83 0.74 13.18 0.29
N PRO A 84 1.97 13.65 0.04
CA PRO A 84 2.33 14.29 -1.23
C PRO A 84 2.16 13.34 -2.42
N HIS A 85 2.50 12.05 -2.27
CA HIS A 85 2.35 11.06 -3.33
C HIS A 85 0.88 10.76 -3.63
N ALA A 86 0.02 10.72 -2.60
CA ALA A 86 -1.41 10.55 -2.79
C ALA A 86 -2.02 11.74 -3.55
N LEU A 87 -1.60 12.96 -3.21
CA LEU A 87 -2.01 14.17 -3.91
C LEU A 87 -1.54 14.16 -5.38
N THR A 88 -0.28 13.80 -5.64
CA THR A 88 0.26 13.63 -6.99
C THR A 88 -0.54 12.61 -7.79
N ALA A 89 -0.84 11.44 -7.21
CA ALA A 89 -1.63 10.41 -7.88
C ALA A 89 -3.04 10.87 -8.26
N VAL A 90 -3.69 11.71 -7.44
CA VAL A 90 -5.00 12.30 -7.78
C VAL A 90 -4.87 13.35 -8.89
N LEU A 91 -3.86 14.22 -8.82
CA LEU A 91 -3.64 15.28 -9.82
C LEU A 91 -3.36 14.71 -11.22
N TYR A 92 -2.59 13.63 -11.31
CA TYR A 92 -2.19 13.02 -12.58
C TYR A 92 -2.99 11.76 -12.92
N LYS A 93 -4.14 11.55 -12.27
CA LYS A 93 -4.95 10.33 -12.37
C LYS A 93 -5.36 9.98 -13.80
N GLY A 94 -5.66 10.98 -14.64
CA GLY A 94 -6.03 10.76 -16.05
C GLY A 94 -4.88 10.17 -16.88
N ILE A 95 -3.69 10.75 -16.76
CA ILE A 95 -2.48 10.32 -17.50
C ILE A 95 -1.99 8.96 -16.99
N ALA A 96 -2.06 8.73 -15.68
CA ALA A 96 -1.68 7.46 -15.08
C ALA A 96 -2.58 6.30 -15.52
N TYR A 97 -3.87 6.58 -15.75
CA TYR A 97 -4.82 5.60 -16.25
C TYR A 97 -4.51 5.21 -17.70
N GLU A 98 -4.27 6.19 -18.57
CA GLU A 98 -3.92 5.96 -19.97
C GLU A 98 -2.65 5.13 -20.11
N ASN A 99 -1.58 5.49 -19.38
CA ASN A 99 -0.32 4.74 -19.43
C ASN A 99 -0.43 3.31 -18.84
N PHE A 100 -1.19 3.12 -17.76
CA PHE A 100 -1.39 1.78 -17.17
C PHE A 100 -2.27 0.90 -18.07
N VAL A 101 -3.32 1.46 -18.64
CA VAL A 101 -4.14 0.80 -19.66
C VAL A 101 -3.25 0.39 -20.83
N GLU A 102 -2.46 1.31 -21.39
CA GLU A 102 -1.51 1.00 -22.43
C GLU A 102 -0.53 -0.11 -22.01
N GLU A 103 0.06 -0.08 -20.81
CA GLU A 103 0.92 -1.18 -20.33
C GLU A 103 0.19 -2.53 -20.22
N CYS A 104 -1.06 -2.55 -19.72
CA CYS A 104 -1.86 -3.77 -19.62
C CYS A 104 -2.27 -4.32 -20.99
N TYR A 105 -2.55 -3.46 -21.97
CA TYR A 105 -2.95 -3.85 -23.32
C TYR A 105 -1.76 -4.06 -24.28
N MET A 106 -0.59 -3.48 -24.01
CA MET A 106 0.65 -3.69 -24.78
C MET A 106 1.50 -4.86 -24.26
N ALA A 107 1.32 -5.29 -23.01
CA ALA A 107 1.96 -6.50 -22.53
C ALA A 107 1.26 -7.74 -23.13
N PRO A 108 1.96 -8.62 -23.87
CA PRO A 108 1.38 -9.87 -24.39
C PRO A 108 1.14 -10.93 -23.29
N LEU A 109 0.95 -10.50 -22.03
CA LEU A 109 0.98 -11.33 -20.83
C LEU A 109 -0.41 -11.61 -20.23
N TRP A 110 -1.49 -11.06 -20.80
CA TRP A 110 -2.87 -11.41 -20.44
C TRP A 110 -3.66 -12.08 -21.57
N VAL A 111 -2.99 -12.57 -22.61
CA VAL A 111 -3.56 -13.62 -23.46
C VAL A 111 -3.36 -14.95 -22.73
N GLU A 112 -4.16 -15.19 -21.69
CA GLU A 112 -4.48 -16.59 -21.38
C GLU A 112 -5.44 -17.08 -22.46
N PRO A 113 -5.24 -18.30 -23.00
CA PRO A 113 -6.03 -18.82 -24.08
C PRO A 113 -7.37 -19.23 -23.48
N TYR A 114 -8.38 -18.37 -23.58
CA TYR A 114 -9.72 -18.92 -23.75
C TYR A 114 -9.67 -19.66 -25.09
N GLY A 115 -9.46 -20.96 -24.98
CA GLY A 115 -9.36 -21.87 -26.10
C GLY A 115 -10.49 -21.60 -27.07
N GLU A 116 -10.12 -21.50 -28.34
CA GLU A 116 -10.98 -21.96 -29.40
C GLU A 116 -11.34 -23.42 -29.10
N ASP A 117 -12.45 -23.65 -28.41
CA ASP A 117 -13.14 -24.93 -28.50
C ASP A 117 -13.86 -24.95 -29.85
N GLY A 118 -13.06 -25.20 -30.89
CA GLY A 118 -13.53 -25.82 -32.12
C GLY A 118 -13.74 -27.31 -31.87
N GLY A 119 -15.00 -27.72 -31.90
CA GLY A 119 -15.46 -29.11 -31.93
C GLY A 119 -16.86 -29.19 -32.50
#